data_AF-A0A175VPX2-F1
#
_entry.id   AF-A0A175VPX2-F1
#
_cell.length_a   1.000
_cell.length_b   1.000
_cell.length_c   1.000
_cell.angle_alpha   90.00
_cell.angle_beta   90.00
_cell.angle_gamma   90.00
#
_symmetry.space_group_name_H-M   'P 1'
#
loop_
_entity.id
_entity.type
_entity.pdbx_description
1 polymer ?
#
loop_
_entity_poly.entity_id
_entity_poly.type
_entity_poly.pdbx_seq_one_letter_code
_entity_poly.pdbx_strand_id
1 'polypeptide(L)'
;MAEAALKPEKDFSKEADKQIPEAEELAKTDIQAAIEKLSVLEKQTRQASDLASTSRVLISIVTLCKNAGAWGLLNDQTLVLSKKHGQLKQAITKMVQTVMGFLDQTPDMPTKLSVIETLRTVTEGKIFVEVERARVTKILSDIKKAQGDLKAATDTLCELQVETFGSMERREKVEFILAQVALCIESGDWTQAGILSRKISTRYLARKPKKTPEQLEKEKKEREKKGKIEEEPEAKEEDVTDLKLRYYEQQIILAKQDAKYLDVCKHYRQVLDTEIVEEDPEKLRAVLQRIICFIILAPHDNEQHDLLHRIHKDTRNAMVPQDAELLKLFTVHELMRWPEVSKVFGLHLLSTDIFDSAKGQSGDDKAFERWQDLRKRVIEHNVRVVAKYYTRIQMGRLTQLLDLSEDETEKYISELVTAKTVYAKIDRPARIVSFAKPRDADDILNEWSFNMKSLLGLLERIDHLITKEEMMARIQPGVKPKKGKQSKR
;
A
#
# COMPACT_ATOMS: atom_id res chain seq x y z
N MET A 1 29.18 -11.11 11.05
CA MET A 1 30.37 -11.64 11.75
C MET A 1 30.19 -13.15 11.84
N ALA A 2 30.83 -13.89 10.93
CA ALA A 2 30.84 -15.34 11.01
C ALA A 2 31.60 -15.74 12.29
N GLU A 3 30.91 -16.38 13.24
CA GLU A 3 31.59 -17.17 14.26
C GLU A 3 32.39 -18.22 13.49
N ALA A 4 33.71 -18.01 13.41
CA ALA A 4 34.63 -19.05 13.02
C ALA A 4 34.28 -20.26 13.89
N ALA A 5 33.87 -21.35 13.25
CA ALA A 5 33.54 -22.60 13.91
C ALA A 5 34.73 -23.00 14.79
N LEU A 6 34.61 -22.75 16.09
CA LEU A 6 35.57 -23.22 17.08
C LEU A 6 35.57 -24.74 16.94
N LYS A 7 36.69 -25.28 16.43
CA LYS A 7 36.87 -26.73 16.38
C LYS A 7 36.72 -27.24 17.82
N PRO A 8 35.88 -28.26 18.06
CA PRO A 8 35.71 -28.81 19.40
C PRO A 8 37.08 -29.28 19.91
N GLU A 9 37.45 -28.88 21.12
CA GLU A 9 38.71 -29.34 21.73
C GLU A 9 38.64 -30.84 22.04
N LYS A 10 37.42 -31.34 22.31
CA LYS A 10 37.07 -32.75 22.50
C LYS A 10 35.66 -33.01 22.01
N ASP A 11 35.51 -34.06 21.21
CA ASP A 11 34.20 -34.56 20.80
C ASP A 11 33.57 -35.38 21.92
N PHE A 12 32.46 -34.91 22.47
CA PHE A 12 31.71 -35.57 23.55
C PHE A 12 30.54 -36.41 23.04
N SER A 13 30.44 -36.62 21.72
CA SER A 13 29.34 -37.35 21.07
C SER A 13 29.09 -38.73 21.69
N LYS A 14 30.17 -39.49 21.95
CA LYS A 14 30.09 -40.83 22.56
C LYS A 14 29.59 -40.82 24.00
N GLU A 15 29.90 -39.76 24.75
CA GLU A 15 29.42 -39.61 26.13
C GLU A 15 27.96 -39.16 26.14
N ALA A 16 27.58 -38.26 25.24
CA ALA A 16 26.19 -37.86 25.03
C ALA A 16 25.32 -39.06 24.60
N ASP A 17 25.80 -39.91 23.69
CA ASP A 17 25.06 -41.10 23.25
C ASP A 17 24.84 -42.14 24.37
N LYS A 18 25.69 -42.16 25.39
CA LYS A 18 25.50 -43.03 26.57
C LYS A 18 24.63 -42.38 27.64
N GLN A 19 24.93 -41.12 27.98
CA GLN A 19 24.29 -40.44 29.09
C GLN A 19 22.88 -39.94 28.77
N ILE A 20 22.55 -39.63 27.50
CA ILE A 20 21.20 -39.18 27.13
C ILE A 20 20.17 -40.30 27.36
N PRO A 21 20.35 -41.52 26.84
CA PRO A 21 19.40 -42.62 27.12
C PRO A 21 19.36 -42.99 28.61
N GLU A 22 20.51 -42.98 29.30
CA GLU A 22 20.53 -43.21 30.76
C GLU A 22 19.74 -42.15 31.51
N ALA A 23 19.79 -40.88 31.09
CA ALA A 23 19.00 -39.81 31.66
C ALA A 23 17.51 -39.94 31.30
N GLU A 24 17.17 -40.41 30.10
CA GLU A 24 15.78 -40.70 29.70
C GLU A 24 15.14 -41.82 30.51
N GLU A 25 15.90 -42.87 30.85
CA GLU A 25 15.42 -43.91 31.75
C GLU A 25 15.31 -43.41 33.20
N LEU A 26 16.31 -42.65 33.68
CA LEU A 26 16.25 -42.06 35.02
C LEU A 26 15.09 -41.08 35.18
N ALA A 27 14.76 -40.32 34.13
CA ALA A 27 13.67 -39.34 34.15
C ALA A 27 12.29 -39.96 34.35
N LYS A 28 12.12 -41.27 34.10
CA LYS A 28 10.87 -41.98 34.44
C LYS A 28 10.67 -42.12 35.95
N THR A 29 11.76 -42.17 36.72
CA THR A 29 11.76 -42.28 38.19
C THR A 29 11.95 -40.93 38.87
N ASP A 30 12.96 -40.16 38.46
CA ASP A 30 13.31 -38.86 39.04
C ASP A 30 13.87 -37.91 37.98
N ILE A 31 13.09 -36.86 37.69
CA ILE A 31 13.39 -35.86 36.67
C ILE A 31 14.54 -34.96 37.11
N GLN A 32 14.63 -34.64 38.42
CA GLN A 32 15.66 -33.71 38.91
C GLN A 32 17.04 -34.35 38.81
N ALA A 33 17.17 -35.62 39.21
CA ALA A 33 18.41 -36.37 39.06
C ALA A 33 18.85 -36.50 37.59
N ALA A 34 17.90 -36.71 36.66
CA ALA A 34 18.19 -36.76 35.24
C ALA A 34 18.71 -35.42 34.70
N ILE A 35 18.10 -34.30 35.11
CA ILE A 35 18.54 -32.94 34.73
C ILE A 35 19.91 -32.61 35.32
N GLU A 36 20.18 -32.99 36.57
CA GLU A 36 21.48 -32.78 37.19
C GLU A 36 22.59 -33.52 36.44
N LYS A 37 22.36 -34.79 36.08
CA LYS A 37 23.29 -35.58 35.27
C LYS A 37 23.57 -34.91 33.92
N LEU A 38 22.53 -34.47 33.22
CA LEU A 38 22.68 -33.74 31.95
C LEU A 38 23.32 -32.35 32.11
N SER A 39 23.12 -31.67 33.24
CA SER A 39 23.74 -30.37 33.55
C SER A 39 25.25 -30.48 33.75
N VAL A 40 25.74 -31.61 34.28
CA VAL A 40 27.18 -31.90 34.37
C VAL A 40 27.77 -32.10 32.98
N LEU A 41 27.12 -32.88 32.12
CA LEU A 41 27.53 -33.08 30.73
C LEU A 41 27.46 -31.78 29.91
N GLU A 42 26.43 -30.95 30.14
CA GLU A 42 26.30 -29.61 29.56
C GLU A 42 27.52 -28.74 29.90
N LYS A 43 27.98 -28.77 31.15
CA LYS A 43 29.17 -28.01 31.57
C LYS A 43 30.43 -28.48 30.84
N GLN A 44 30.61 -29.79 30.65
CA GLN A 44 31.77 -30.36 29.95
C GLN A 44 31.76 -30.04 28.46
N THR A 45 30.61 -30.26 27.80
CA THR A 45 30.43 -29.98 26.37
C THR A 45 30.56 -28.49 26.06
N ARG A 46 30.03 -27.60 26.92
CA ARG A 46 30.18 -26.15 26.82
C ARG A 46 31.63 -25.72 26.93
N GLN A 47 32.38 -26.27 27.90
CA GLN A 47 33.80 -25.95 28.08
C GLN A 47 34.65 -26.37 26.89
N ALA A 48 34.34 -27.50 26.25
CA ALA A 48 35.04 -27.95 25.04
C ALA A 48 34.54 -27.31 23.74
N SER A 49 33.57 -26.38 23.81
CA SER A 49 32.94 -25.73 22.66
C SER A 49 32.35 -26.72 21.63
N ASP A 50 31.90 -27.90 22.08
CA ASP A 50 31.29 -28.91 21.22
C ASP A 50 29.81 -28.59 20.96
N LEU A 51 29.56 -27.87 19.86
CA LEU A 51 28.22 -27.46 19.46
C LEU A 51 27.24 -28.63 19.30
N ALA A 52 27.68 -29.74 18.72
CA ALA A 52 26.79 -30.86 18.39
C ALA A 52 26.27 -31.52 19.67
N SER A 53 27.18 -31.83 20.60
CA SER A 53 26.83 -32.45 21.88
C SER A 53 26.08 -31.48 22.78
N THR A 54 26.52 -30.21 22.91
CA THR A 54 25.80 -29.22 23.72
C THR A 54 24.38 -29.01 23.22
N SER A 55 24.16 -28.90 21.90
CA SER A 55 22.81 -28.76 21.34
C SER A 55 21.92 -29.95 21.67
N ARG A 56 22.44 -31.18 21.54
CA ARG A 56 21.68 -32.40 21.88
C ARG A 56 21.33 -32.47 23.35
N VAL A 57 22.27 -32.13 24.24
CA VAL A 57 22.05 -32.13 25.69
C VAL A 57 20.99 -31.10 26.10
N LEU A 58 21.00 -29.90 25.51
CA LEU A 58 19.95 -28.91 25.76
C LEU A 58 18.58 -29.39 25.29
N ILE A 59 18.51 -29.95 24.07
CA ILE A 59 17.26 -30.49 23.51
C ILE A 59 16.76 -31.63 24.40
N SER A 60 17.63 -32.53 24.88
CA SER A 60 17.22 -33.62 25.76
C SER A 60 16.71 -33.08 27.09
N ILE A 61 17.37 -32.12 27.75
CA ILE A 61 16.86 -31.51 28.99
C ILE A 61 15.44 -30.98 28.81
N VAL A 62 15.21 -30.22 27.74
CA VAL A 62 13.89 -29.65 27.43
C VAL A 62 12.86 -30.73 27.10
N THR A 63 13.26 -31.76 26.35
CA THR A 63 12.38 -32.88 25.97
C THR A 63 11.99 -33.74 27.18
N LEU A 64 12.91 -33.95 28.13
CA LEU A 64 12.63 -34.65 29.38
C LEU A 64 11.59 -33.91 30.22
N CYS A 65 11.73 -32.59 30.38
CA CYS A 65 10.75 -31.77 31.10
C CYS A 65 9.36 -31.85 30.45
N LYS A 66 9.30 -31.86 29.12
CA LYS A 66 8.05 -32.02 28.37
C LYS A 66 7.43 -33.41 28.58
N ASN A 67 8.21 -34.48 28.45
CA ASN A 67 7.72 -35.86 28.60
C ASN A 67 7.19 -36.13 30.01
N ALA A 68 7.75 -35.46 31.02
CA ALA A 68 7.26 -35.50 32.39
C ALA A 68 6.02 -34.63 32.67
N GLY A 69 5.59 -33.79 31.72
CA GLY A 69 4.53 -32.80 31.93
C GLY A 69 4.88 -31.66 32.90
N ALA A 70 6.15 -31.54 33.29
CA ALA A 70 6.62 -30.56 34.28
C ALA A 70 6.99 -29.22 33.62
N TRP A 71 5.98 -28.47 33.17
CA TRP A 71 6.16 -27.21 32.45
C TRP A 71 6.81 -26.09 33.27
N GLY A 72 6.58 -26.05 34.59
CA GLY A 72 7.26 -25.09 35.47
C GLY A 72 8.78 -25.31 35.48
N LEU A 73 9.20 -26.59 35.58
CA LEU A 73 10.61 -26.97 35.52
C LEU A 73 11.23 -26.69 34.15
N LEU A 74 10.46 -26.86 33.07
CA LEU A 74 10.88 -26.48 31.73
C LEU A 74 11.23 -24.99 31.65
N ASN A 75 10.39 -24.12 32.20
CA ASN A 75 10.60 -22.67 32.18
C ASN A 75 11.86 -22.27 32.95
N ASP A 76 12.03 -22.83 34.14
CA ASP A 76 13.20 -22.59 34.98
C ASP A 76 14.49 -23.07 34.29
N GLN A 77 14.50 -24.28 33.73
CA GLN A 77 15.67 -24.80 33.02
C GLN A 77 16.00 -23.99 31.78
N THR A 78 14.99 -23.60 31.00
CA THR A 78 15.20 -22.76 29.80
C THR A 78 15.81 -21.42 30.18
N LEU A 79 15.33 -20.79 31.27
CA LEU A 79 15.85 -19.53 31.78
C LEU A 79 17.30 -19.68 32.29
N VAL A 80 17.57 -20.71 33.08
CA VAL A 80 18.92 -21.01 33.62
C VAL A 80 19.91 -21.28 32.50
N LEU A 81 19.59 -22.19 31.58
CA LEU A 81 20.47 -22.57 30.46
C LEU A 81 20.76 -21.38 29.54
N SER A 82 19.80 -20.46 29.41
CA SER A 82 19.98 -19.25 28.59
C SER A 82 20.83 -18.15 29.25
N LYS A 83 20.93 -18.14 30.59
CA LYS A 83 21.72 -17.17 31.38
C LYS A 83 23.12 -17.67 31.71
N LYS A 84 23.41 -18.95 31.53
CA LYS A 84 24.73 -19.54 31.76
C LYS A 84 25.80 -18.87 30.89
N HIS A 85 26.87 -18.39 31.52
CA HIS A 85 27.98 -17.71 30.84
C HIS A 85 28.74 -18.67 29.91
N GLY A 86 29.04 -18.21 28.69
CA GLY A 86 29.79 -18.97 27.69
C GLY A 86 28.98 -19.99 26.91
N GLN A 87 27.64 -19.94 26.96
CA GLN A 87 26.82 -20.88 26.21
C GLN A 87 26.84 -20.56 24.70
N LEU A 88 26.94 -21.61 23.88
CA LEU A 88 27.02 -21.49 22.42
C LEU A 88 25.71 -20.94 21.85
N LYS A 89 25.78 -19.87 21.04
CA LYS A 89 24.60 -19.18 20.50
C LYS A 89 23.70 -20.09 19.69
N GLN A 90 24.28 -20.90 18.79
CA GLN A 90 23.53 -21.86 17.99
C GLN A 90 22.84 -22.95 18.83
N ALA A 91 23.44 -23.35 19.97
CA ALA A 91 22.83 -24.31 20.88
C ALA A 91 21.60 -23.69 21.57
N ILE A 92 21.67 -22.40 21.98
CA ILE A 92 20.53 -21.65 22.50
C ILE A 92 19.44 -21.53 21.43
N THR A 93 19.77 -21.22 20.18
CA THR A 93 18.79 -21.12 19.08
C THR A 93 18.03 -22.44 18.90
N LYS A 94 18.75 -23.57 18.82
CA LYS A 94 18.13 -24.90 18.71
C LYS A 94 17.24 -25.23 19.91
N MET A 95 17.71 -24.93 21.12
CA MET A 95 16.92 -25.11 22.35
C MET A 95 15.60 -24.31 22.27
N VAL A 96 15.67 -23.01 21.95
CA VAL A 96 14.48 -22.14 21.84
C VAL A 96 13.52 -22.64 20.75
N GLN A 97 14.04 -23.05 19.58
CA GLN A 97 13.23 -23.63 18.51
C GLN A 97 12.51 -24.92 18.94
N THR A 98 13.18 -25.78 19.71
CA THR A 98 12.53 -26.99 20.24
C THR A 98 11.44 -26.67 21.27
N VAL A 99 11.65 -25.68 22.15
CA VAL A 99 10.61 -25.22 23.09
C VAL A 99 9.42 -24.64 22.32
N MET A 100 9.67 -23.88 21.26
CA MET A 100 8.60 -23.34 20.40
C MET A 100 7.76 -24.43 19.75
N GLY A 101 8.38 -25.52 19.28
CA GLY A 101 7.66 -26.69 18.75
C GLY A 101 6.81 -27.41 19.81
N PHE A 102 7.02 -27.16 21.10
CA PHE A 102 6.22 -27.72 22.19
C PHE A 102 5.00 -26.86 22.55
N LEU A 103 4.91 -25.62 22.06
CA LEU A 103 3.80 -24.70 22.34
C LEU A 103 2.44 -25.20 21.83
N ASP A 104 2.44 -26.05 20.81
CA ASP A 104 1.20 -26.65 20.28
C ASP A 104 0.72 -27.85 21.09
N GLN A 105 1.61 -28.42 21.93
CA GLN A 105 1.35 -29.63 22.73
C GLN A 105 1.08 -29.31 24.20
N THR A 106 0.95 -28.03 24.55
CA THR A 106 0.63 -27.60 25.91
C THR A 106 -0.81 -27.97 26.25
N PRO A 107 -1.09 -28.56 27.43
CA PRO A 107 -2.43 -29.00 27.80
C PRO A 107 -3.39 -27.84 28.06
N ASP A 108 -2.88 -26.76 28.67
CA ASP A 108 -3.69 -25.65 29.18
C ASP A 108 -3.23 -24.29 28.65
N MET A 109 -4.18 -23.40 28.40
CA MET A 109 -3.93 -21.99 28.04
C MET A 109 -3.00 -21.24 29.02
N PRO A 110 -3.18 -21.31 30.35
CA PRO A 110 -2.27 -20.66 31.31
C PRO A 110 -0.83 -21.19 31.21
N THR A 111 -0.65 -22.49 31.03
CA THR A 111 0.68 -23.09 30.84
C THR A 111 1.31 -22.58 29.56
N LYS A 112 0.53 -22.46 28.48
CA LYS A 112 0.98 -21.87 27.20
C LYS A 112 1.47 -20.44 27.38
N LEU A 113 0.72 -19.60 28.11
CA LEU A 113 1.12 -18.21 28.40
C LEU A 113 2.43 -18.15 29.21
N SER A 114 2.58 -18.98 30.25
CA SER A 114 3.78 -19.02 31.07
C SER A 114 5.04 -19.41 30.27
N VAL A 115 4.93 -20.40 29.39
CA VAL A 115 6.04 -20.80 28.50
C VAL A 115 6.38 -19.67 27.52
N ILE A 116 5.38 -18.99 26.95
CA ILE A 116 5.57 -17.85 26.05
C ILE A 116 6.28 -16.68 26.73
N GLU A 117 5.88 -16.32 27.96
CA GLU A 117 6.54 -15.26 28.74
C GLU A 117 8.00 -15.62 29.06
N THR A 118 8.27 -16.88 29.38
CA THR A 118 9.62 -17.39 29.57
C THR A 118 10.44 -17.25 28.29
N LEU A 119 9.89 -17.62 27.13
CA LEU A 119 10.55 -17.48 25.84
C LEU A 119 10.82 -16.01 25.48
N ARG A 120 9.88 -15.09 25.75
CA ARG A 120 10.09 -13.64 25.55
C ARG A 120 11.24 -13.11 26.41
N THR A 121 11.31 -13.54 27.68
CA THR A 121 12.39 -13.18 28.59
C THR A 121 13.74 -13.75 28.15
N VAL A 122 13.75 -15.00 27.67
CA VAL A 122 14.98 -15.68 27.22
C VAL A 122 15.55 -15.10 25.93
N THR A 123 14.68 -14.60 25.05
CA THR A 123 15.05 -14.05 23.73
C THR A 123 15.32 -12.55 23.74
N GLU A 124 15.03 -11.87 24.85
CA GLU A 124 15.28 -10.44 24.98
C GLU A 124 16.78 -10.09 24.89
N GLY A 125 17.11 -9.08 24.07
CA GLY A 125 18.47 -8.58 23.87
C GLY A 125 19.40 -9.48 23.03
N LYS A 126 18.93 -10.65 22.56
CA LYS A 126 19.76 -11.60 21.81
C LYS A 126 19.45 -11.54 20.30
N ILE A 127 20.34 -10.91 19.54
CA ILE A 127 20.20 -10.70 18.08
C ILE A 127 19.97 -12.03 17.31
N PHE A 128 20.62 -13.12 17.73
CA PHE A 128 20.57 -14.42 17.04
C PHE A 128 19.26 -15.21 17.26
N VAL A 129 18.39 -14.79 18.16
CA VAL A 129 17.05 -15.37 18.41
C VAL A 129 15.93 -14.33 18.23
N GLU A 130 16.22 -13.21 17.54
CA GLU A 130 15.25 -12.15 17.29
C GLU A 130 14.04 -12.62 16.45
N VAL A 131 14.28 -13.51 15.47
CA VAL A 131 13.23 -14.09 14.62
C VAL A 131 12.28 -14.95 15.45
N GLU A 132 12.83 -15.77 16.34
CA GLU A 132 12.03 -16.62 17.23
C GLU A 132 11.25 -15.77 18.24
N ARG A 133 11.84 -14.67 18.75
CA ARG A 133 11.13 -13.70 19.58
C ARG A 133 9.91 -13.14 18.85
N ALA A 134 10.08 -12.76 17.57
CA ALA A 134 9.00 -12.21 16.76
C ALA A 134 7.83 -13.20 16.63
N ARG A 135 8.13 -14.46 16.30
CA ARG A 135 7.15 -15.54 16.15
C ARG A 135 6.40 -15.83 17.45
N VAL A 136 7.11 -15.95 18.57
CA VAL A 136 6.52 -16.15 19.90
C VAL A 136 5.62 -14.97 20.29
N THR A 137 6.04 -13.75 19.99
CA THR A 137 5.26 -12.53 20.29
C THR A 137 3.99 -12.46 19.43
N LYS A 138 4.03 -12.92 18.17
CA LYS A 138 2.83 -13.04 17.33
C LYS A 138 1.82 -14.02 17.91
N ILE A 139 2.26 -15.21 18.32
CA ILE A 139 1.41 -16.20 18.98
C ILE A 139 0.77 -15.62 20.25
N LEU A 140 1.52 -14.86 21.05
CA LEU A 140 0.97 -14.18 22.22
C LEU A 140 -0.11 -13.16 21.86
N SER A 141 0.12 -12.36 20.82
CA SER A 141 -0.82 -11.37 20.32
C SER A 141 -2.10 -12.04 19.81
N ASP A 142 -1.99 -13.13 19.05
CA ASP A 142 -3.12 -13.90 18.53
C ASP A 142 -3.97 -14.51 19.66
N ILE A 143 -3.32 -15.01 20.72
CA ILE A 143 -4.02 -15.51 21.92
C ILE A 143 -4.77 -14.38 22.63
N LYS A 144 -4.14 -13.21 22.83
CA LYS A 144 -4.80 -12.03 23.44
C LYS A 144 -5.97 -11.53 22.60
N LYS A 145 -5.82 -11.54 21.26
CA LYS A 145 -6.89 -11.22 20.32
C LYS A 145 -8.07 -12.18 20.49
N ALA A 146 -7.81 -13.48 20.59
CA ALA A 146 -8.84 -14.50 20.80
C ALA A 146 -9.56 -14.36 22.16
N GLN A 147 -8.88 -13.81 23.17
CA GLN A 147 -9.47 -13.48 24.49
C GLN A 147 -10.31 -12.19 24.47
N GLY A 148 -10.31 -11.44 23.36
CA GLY A 148 -11.05 -10.18 23.22
C GLY A 148 -10.28 -8.94 23.66
N ASP A 149 -9.02 -9.06 24.10
CA ASP A 149 -8.19 -7.92 24.51
C ASP A 149 -7.38 -7.39 23.32
N LEU A 150 -8.05 -6.63 22.45
CA LEU A 150 -7.46 -6.03 21.25
C LEU A 150 -6.35 -5.03 21.56
N LYS A 151 -6.48 -4.26 22.66
CA LYS A 151 -5.49 -3.24 23.03
C LYS A 151 -4.18 -3.89 23.46
N ALA A 152 -4.24 -4.84 24.39
CA ALA A 152 -3.02 -5.53 24.82
C ALA A 152 -2.40 -6.35 23.69
N ALA A 153 -3.20 -6.93 22.79
CA ALA A 153 -2.69 -7.61 21.60
C ALA A 153 -1.93 -6.66 20.66
N THR A 154 -2.47 -5.45 20.43
CA THR A 154 -1.87 -4.41 19.60
C THR A 154 -0.56 -3.91 20.20
N ASP A 155 -0.56 -3.55 21.48
CA ASP A 155 0.63 -3.05 22.18
C ASP A 155 1.76 -4.08 22.16
N THR A 156 1.43 -5.34 22.49
CA THR A 156 2.40 -6.45 22.51
C THR A 156 3.07 -6.66 21.15
N LEU A 157 2.30 -6.56 20.06
CA LEU A 157 2.84 -6.77 18.71
C LEU A 157 3.57 -5.54 18.17
N CYS A 158 3.12 -4.33 18.52
CA CYS A 158 3.69 -3.07 18.02
C CYS A 158 4.97 -2.63 18.75
N GLU A 159 5.19 -3.10 19.98
CA GLU A 159 6.48 -2.97 20.68
C GLU A 159 7.64 -3.60 19.87
N LEU A 160 7.34 -4.62 19.07
CA LEU A 160 8.32 -5.34 18.28
C LEU A 160 8.65 -4.55 16.99
N GLN A 161 9.85 -3.99 16.91
CA GLN A 161 10.36 -3.29 15.72
C GLN A 161 10.95 -4.24 14.66
N VAL A 162 10.06 -5.06 14.08
CA VAL A 162 10.31 -6.11 13.07
C VAL A 162 11.16 -5.65 11.89
N GLU A 163 11.05 -4.38 11.49
CA GLU A 163 11.80 -3.80 10.38
C GLU A 163 13.32 -3.82 10.57
N THR A 164 13.78 -3.78 11.83
CA THR A 164 15.21 -3.72 12.19
C THR A 164 15.89 -5.09 12.18
N PHE A 165 15.13 -6.18 12.20
CA PHE A 165 15.67 -7.55 12.29
C PHE A 165 16.31 -7.97 10.98
N GLY A 166 17.63 -7.83 10.87
CA GLY A 166 18.38 -8.18 9.65
C GLY A 166 18.24 -9.65 9.25
N SER A 167 18.01 -10.55 10.22
CA SER A 167 18.04 -12.00 10.02
C SER A 167 16.74 -12.60 9.48
N MET A 168 15.65 -11.83 9.45
CA MET A 168 14.33 -12.30 9.03
C MET A 168 14.14 -12.16 7.51
N GLU A 169 13.48 -13.14 6.89
CA GLU A 169 13.16 -13.11 5.47
C GLU A 169 12.24 -11.93 5.14
N ARG A 170 12.44 -11.29 3.98
CA ARG A 170 11.71 -10.06 3.63
C ARG A 170 10.20 -10.27 3.60
N ARG A 171 9.73 -11.42 3.10
CA ARG A 171 8.31 -11.80 3.12
C ARG A 171 7.74 -11.83 4.52
N GLU A 172 8.40 -12.55 5.41
CA GLU A 172 8.01 -12.67 6.82
C GLU A 172 7.94 -11.28 7.46
N LYS A 173 8.94 -10.40 7.23
CA LYS A 173 8.89 -9.01 7.73
C LYS A 173 7.62 -8.28 7.29
N VAL A 174 7.26 -8.38 6.02
CA VAL A 174 6.08 -7.70 5.47
C VAL A 174 4.80 -8.28 6.07
N GLU A 175 4.69 -9.60 6.21
CA GLU A 175 3.55 -10.25 6.87
C GLU A 175 3.36 -9.78 8.32
N PHE A 176 4.46 -9.64 9.07
CA PHE A 176 4.43 -9.11 10.42
C PHE A 176 3.95 -7.66 10.48
N ILE A 177 4.47 -6.79 9.61
CA ILE A 177 4.05 -5.38 9.58
C ILE A 177 2.57 -5.27 9.17
N LEU A 178 2.12 -6.07 8.19
CA LEU A 178 0.70 -6.12 7.80
C LEU A 178 -0.20 -6.58 8.95
N ALA A 179 0.24 -7.54 9.77
CA ALA A 179 -0.49 -7.97 10.95
C ALA A 179 -0.56 -6.87 12.02
N GLN A 180 0.53 -6.12 12.24
CA GLN A 180 0.55 -4.95 13.13
C GLN A 180 -0.46 -3.88 12.66
N VAL A 181 -0.44 -3.55 11.36
CA VAL A 181 -1.37 -2.57 10.78
C VAL A 181 -2.82 -3.05 10.92
N ALA A 182 -3.10 -4.34 10.69
CA ALA A 182 -4.44 -4.90 10.85
C ALA A 182 -4.96 -4.74 12.29
N LEU A 183 -4.15 -5.06 13.30
CA LEU A 183 -4.52 -4.90 14.70
C LEU A 183 -4.74 -3.43 15.07
N CYS A 184 -3.92 -2.51 14.58
CA CYS A 184 -4.12 -1.07 14.79
C CYS A 184 -5.42 -0.56 14.14
N ILE A 185 -5.81 -1.09 12.97
CA ILE A 185 -7.09 -0.76 12.32
C ILE A 185 -8.26 -1.28 13.17
N GLU A 186 -8.18 -2.52 13.66
CA GLU A 186 -9.22 -3.12 14.51
C GLU A 186 -9.35 -2.44 15.88
N SER A 187 -8.24 -1.96 16.45
CA SER A 187 -8.25 -1.21 17.72
C SER A 187 -8.68 0.25 17.58
N GLY A 188 -8.78 0.76 16.35
CA GLY A 188 -9.14 2.14 16.03
C GLY A 188 -7.98 3.14 16.12
N ASP A 189 -6.74 2.67 16.22
CA ASP A 189 -5.53 3.51 16.21
C ASP A 189 -5.04 3.77 14.77
N TRP A 190 -5.68 4.75 14.13
CA TRP A 190 -5.42 5.14 12.75
C TRP A 190 -4.04 5.78 12.54
N THR A 191 -3.52 6.50 13.53
CA THR A 191 -2.23 7.19 13.42
C THR A 191 -1.08 6.19 13.45
N GLN A 192 -1.12 5.23 14.39
CA GLN A 192 -0.12 4.18 14.46
C GLN A 192 -0.15 3.29 13.22
N ALA A 193 -1.35 2.91 12.74
CA ALA A 193 -1.50 2.17 11.49
C ALA A 193 -0.86 2.91 10.30
N GLY A 194 -1.10 4.23 10.19
CA GLY A 194 -0.51 5.08 9.14
C GLY A 194 1.01 5.24 9.22
N ILE A 195 1.61 5.13 10.41
CA ILE A 195 3.07 5.16 10.60
C ILE A 195 3.66 3.79 10.22
N LEU A 196 3.07 2.70 10.72
CA LEU A 196 3.52 1.35 10.46
C LEU A 196 3.46 1.00 8.96
N SER A 197 2.41 1.46 8.27
CA SER A 197 2.21 1.15 6.85
C SER A 197 3.27 1.78 5.93
N ARG A 198 3.94 2.86 6.37
CA ARG A 198 5.07 3.48 5.65
C ARG A 198 6.38 2.70 5.77
N LYS A 199 6.47 1.77 6.73
CA LYS A 199 7.66 0.92 6.94
C LYS A 199 7.82 -0.13 5.84
N ILE A 200 6.74 -0.45 5.13
CA ILE A 200 6.75 -1.38 4.00
C ILE A 200 7.21 -0.65 2.74
N SER A 201 8.26 -1.15 2.08
CA SER A 201 8.73 -0.60 0.82
C SER A 201 7.81 -1.00 -0.34
N THR A 202 7.19 -0.03 -1.00
CA THR A 202 6.37 -0.25 -2.21
C THR A 202 7.16 -0.87 -3.37
N ARG A 203 8.49 -0.74 -3.38
CA ARG A 203 9.36 -1.40 -4.38
C ARG A 203 9.37 -2.91 -4.26
N TYR A 204 9.19 -3.46 -3.05
CA TYR A 204 9.13 -4.90 -2.83
C TYR A 204 7.83 -5.51 -3.37
N LEU A 205 6.73 -4.76 -3.25
CA LEU A 205 5.40 -5.15 -3.73
C LEU A 205 5.19 -4.85 -5.22
N ALA A 206 6.13 -4.14 -5.86
CA ALA A 206 6.04 -3.83 -7.28
C ALA A 206 6.17 -5.10 -8.11
N ARG A 207 5.36 -5.19 -9.17
CA ARG A 207 5.42 -6.29 -10.14
C ARG A 207 6.84 -6.37 -10.71
N LYS A 208 7.54 -7.47 -10.46
CA LYS A 208 8.76 -7.77 -11.21
C LYS A 208 8.33 -7.99 -12.66
N PRO A 209 8.95 -7.32 -13.65
CA PRO A 209 8.59 -7.54 -15.05
C PRO A 209 8.76 -9.03 -15.37
N LYS A 210 7.74 -9.68 -15.95
CA LYS A 210 7.85 -11.07 -16.40
C LYS A 210 9.05 -11.16 -17.33
N LYS A 211 10.08 -11.91 -16.93
CA LYS A 211 11.25 -12.12 -17.77
C LYS A 211 10.80 -12.88 -19.01
N THR A 212 11.11 -12.36 -20.19
CA THR A 212 10.85 -13.08 -21.46
C THR A 212 11.60 -14.42 -21.43
N PRO A 213 11.13 -15.47 -22.11
CA PRO A 213 11.83 -16.77 -22.16
C PRO A 213 13.32 -16.61 -22.53
N GLU A 214 13.63 -15.69 -23.44
CA GLU A 214 14.99 -15.33 -23.82
C GLU A 214 15.83 -14.73 -22.68
N GLN A 215 15.20 -13.95 -21.78
CA GLN A 215 15.88 -13.37 -20.62
C GLN A 215 16.15 -14.43 -19.56
N LEU A 216 15.20 -15.34 -19.31
CA LEU A 216 15.40 -16.50 -18.44
C LEU A 216 16.49 -17.41 -18.98
N GLU A 217 16.54 -17.65 -20.29
CA GLU A 217 17.62 -18.42 -20.91
C GLU A 217 18.98 -17.71 -20.84
N LYS A 218 19.03 -16.40 -21.08
CA LYS A 218 20.28 -15.61 -20.93
C LYS A 218 20.78 -15.66 -19.49
N GLU A 219 19.90 -15.51 -18.51
CA GLU A 219 20.27 -15.52 -17.10
C GLU A 219 20.67 -16.93 -16.63
N LYS A 220 20.01 -17.99 -17.11
CA LYS A 220 20.45 -19.38 -16.92
C LYS A 220 21.84 -19.60 -17.51
N LYS A 221 22.10 -19.15 -18.75
CA LYS A 221 23.43 -19.22 -19.39
C LYS A 221 24.49 -18.40 -18.66
N GLU A 222 24.13 -17.24 -18.10
CA GLU A 222 25.06 -16.44 -17.27
C GLU A 222 25.34 -17.08 -15.91
N ARG A 223 24.34 -17.73 -15.29
CA ARG A 223 24.53 -18.53 -14.06
C ARG A 223 25.42 -19.74 -14.33
N GLU A 224 25.21 -20.44 -15.43
CA GLU A 224 26.06 -21.56 -15.86
C GLU A 224 27.50 -21.09 -16.13
N LYS A 225 27.69 -19.93 -16.75
CA LYS A 225 29.02 -19.33 -16.98
C LYS A 225 29.71 -18.84 -15.70
N LYS A 226 28.95 -18.44 -14.67
CA LYS A 226 29.48 -18.04 -13.36
C LYS A 226 29.67 -19.22 -12.40
N GLY A 227 29.48 -20.45 -12.87
CA GLY A 227 29.60 -21.68 -12.08
C GLY A 227 30.92 -21.77 -11.32
N LYS A 228 30.84 -21.59 -9.99
CA LYS A 228 31.70 -22.11 -8.90
C LYS A 228 31.74 -21.24 -7.63
N ILE A 229 31.07 -20.08 -7.60
CA ILE A 229 30.98 -19.27 -6.38
C ILE A 229 29.65 -19.58 -5.71
N GLU A 230 29.72 -20.26 -4.55
CA GLU A 230 28.69 -20.55 -3.53
C GLU A 230 27.25 -20.71 -4.02
N GLU A 231 26.65 -21.88 -3.75
CA GLU A 231 25.21 -22.10 -3.83
C GLU A 231 24.47 -21.11 -2.92
N GLU A 232 24.26 -19.88 -3.38
CA GLU A 232 23.20 -19.03 -2.88
C GLU A 232 21.90 -19.81 -3.12
N PRO A 233 21.11 -20.09 -2.07
CA PRO A 233 19.87 -20.84 -2.23
C PRO A 233 19.04 -20.12 -3.29
N GLU A 234 18.61 -20.87 -4.32
CA GLU A 234 17.76 -20.34 -5.38
C GLU A 234 16.65 -19.53 -4.73
N ALA A 235 16.67 -18.21 -4.92
CA ALA A 235 15.61 -17.33 -4.47
C ALA A 235 14.35 -17.80 -5.19
N LYS A 236 13.57 -18.67 -4.52
CA LYS A 236 12.25 -19.10 -4.94
C LYS A 236 11.52 -17.82 -5.33
N GLU A 237 10.93 -17.77 -6.52
CA GLU A 237 10.13 -16.63 -6.93
C GLU A 237 8.92 -16.57 -5.98
N GLU A 238 9.10 -15.88 -4.86
CA GLU A 238 8.08 -15.74 -3.84
C GLU A 238 6.92 -15.00 -4.47
N ASP A 239 5.76 -15.63 -4.45
CA ASP A 239 4.53 -15.01 -4.92
C ASP A 239 4.10 -13.93 -3.92
N VAL A 240 4.46 -12.67 -4.20
CA VAL A 240 4.16 -11.49 -3.36
C VAL A 240 2.74 -10.95 -3.63
N THR A 241 1.95 -11.59 -4.51
CA THR A 241 0.64 -11.06 -4.94
C THR A 241 -0.37 -10.95 -3.78
N ASP A 242 -0.49 -11.97 -2.91
CA ASP A 242 -1.36 -11.93 -1.73
C ASP A 242 -0.97 -10.78 -0.77
N LEU A 243 0.33 -10.62 -0.51
CA LEU A 243 0.82 -9.53 0.35
C LEU A 243 0.54 -8.16 -0.23
N LYS A 244 0.63 -8.04 -1.56
CA LYS A 244 0.30 -6.82 -2.28
C LYS A 244 -1.18 -6.48 -2.12
N LEU A 245 -2.08 -7.45 -2.29
CA LEU A 245 -3.52 -7.24 -2.12
C LEU A 245 -3.86 -6.80 -0.71
N ARG A 246 -3.40 -7.53 0.31
CA ARG A 246 -3.63 -7.18 1.73
C ARG A 246 -3.09 -5.80 2.09
N TYR A 247 -1.90 -5.45 1.59
CA TYR A 247 -1.31 -4.13 1.80
C TYR A 247 -2.21 -3.02 1.25
N TYR A 248 -2.65 -3.14 -0.01
CA TYR A 248 -3.48 -2.10 -0.61
C TYR A 248 -4.89 -2.04 -0.01
N GLU A 249 -5.47 -3.17 0.38
CA GLU A 249 -6.75 -3.20 1.13
C GLU A 249 -6.65 -2.39 2.43
N GLN A 250 -5.59 -2.60 3.22
CA GLN A 250 -5.35 -1.84 4.44
C GLN A 250 -5.10 -0.36 4.16
N GLN A 251 -4.33 -0.02 3.12
CA GLN A 251 -4.10 1.37 2.72
C GLN A 251 -5.39 2.06 2.27
N ILE A 252 -6.28 1.35 1.57
CA ILE A 252 -7.58 1.86 1.16
C ILE A 252 -8.44 2.16 2.39
N ILE A 253 -8.45 1.29 3.40
CA ILE A 253 -9.19 1.52 4.66
C ILE A 253 -8.66 2.77 5.36
N LEU A 254 -7.33 2.89 5.50
CA LEU A 254 -6.68 4.07 6.10
C LEU A 254 -7.01 5.36 5.34
N ALA A 255 -6.90 5.34 4.01
CA ALA A 255 -7.14 6.52 3.18
C ALA A 255 -8.64 6.89 3.10
N LYS A 256 -9.55 5.90 3.17
CA LYS A 256 -11.00 6.14 3.33
C LYS A 256 -11.29 6.84 4.65
N GLN A 257 -10.60 6.48 5.73
CA GLN A 257 -10.76 7.12 7.03
C GLN A 257 -10.27 8.57 7.01
N ASP A 258 -9.13 8.85 6.37
CA ASP A 258 -8.57 10.19 6.26
C ASP A 258 -9.27 11.09 5.21
N ALA A 259 -10.31 10.60 4.53
CA ALA A 259 -10.98 11.27 3.40
C ALA A 259 -10.02 11.67 2.25
N LYS A 260 -8.91 10.95 2.08
CA LYS A 260 -7.91 11.17 1.02
C LYS A 260 -8.28 10.40 -0.24
N TYR A 261 -9.34 10.84 -0.92
CA TYR A 261 -9.90 10.13 -2.09
C TYR A 261 -8.90 9.92 -3.24
N LEU A 262 -7.97 10.86 -3.43
CA LEU A 262 -6.94 10.75 -4.47
C LEU A 262 -5.96 9.59 -4.20
N ASP A 263 -5.57 9.38 -2.94
CA ASP A 263 -4.71 8.26 -2.56
C ASP A 263 -5.47 6.93 -2.67
N VAL A 264 -6.74 6.90 -2.26
CA VAL A 264 -7.62 5.74 -2.47
C VAL A 264 -7.64 5.34 -3.95
N CYS A 265 -7.81 6.30 -4.86
CA CYS A 265 -7.77 6.05 -6.30
C CYS A 265 -6.42 5.47 -6.76
N LYS A 266 -5.29 5.99 -6.27
CA LYS A 266 -3.95 5.47 -6.58
C LYS A 266 -3.77 4.04 -6.07
N HIS A 267 -4.26 3.72 -4.88
CA HIS A 267 -4.19 2.38 -4.31
C HIS A 267 -5.03 1.38 -5.10
N TYR A 268 -6.28 1.69 -5.45
CA TYR A 268 -7.08 0.81 -6.30
C TYR A 268 -6.48 0.60 -7.68
N ARG A 269 -5.83 1.62 -8.26
CA ARG A 269 -5.11 1.45 -9.52
C ARG A 269 -3.96 0.44 -9.40
N GLN A 270 -3.22 0.43 -8.28
CA GLN A 270 -2.19 -0.58 -8.03
C GLN A 270 -2.77 -1.98 -7.81
N VAL A 271 -3.98 -2.07 -7.26
CA VAL A 271 -4.74 -3.34 -7.15
C VAL A 271 -5.13 -3.83 -8.55
N LEU A 272 -5.60 -2.96 -9.44
CA LEU A 272 -5.93 -3.28 -10.83
C LEU A 272 -4.72 -3.83 -11.62
N ASP A 273 -3.50 -3.37 -11.30
CA ASP A 273 -2.26 -3.86 -11.93
C ASP A 273 -1.83 -5.27 -11.43
N THR A 274 -2.62 -5.91 -10.56
CA THR A 274 -2.31 -7.23 -9.97
C THR A 274 -2.98 -8.34 -10.79
N GLU A 275 -2.23 -9.38 -11.17
CA GLU A 275 -2.65 -10.41 -12.13
C GLU A 275 -3.96 -11.12 -11.72
N ILE A 276 -4.10 -11.45 -10.43
CA ILE A 276 -5.32 -12.08 -9.87
C ILE A 276 -6.58 -11.23 -10.13
N VAL A 277 -6.45 -9.91 -10.10
CA VAL A 277 -7.57 -8.98 -10.31
C VAL A 277 -7.81 -8.74 -11.80
N GLU A 278 -6.77 -8.82 -12.62
CA GLU A 278 -6.89 -8.70 -14.08
C GLU A 278 -7.59 -9.93 -14.71
N GLU A 279 -7.37 -11.11 -14.14
CA GLU A 279 -7.98 -12.37 -14.61
C GLU A 279 -9.45 -12.53 -14.20
N ASP A 280 -9.86 -11.99 -13.04
CA ASP A 280 -11.22 -12.09 -12.52
C ASP A 280 -12.12 -10.92 -12.99
N PRO A 281 -13.06 -11.12 -13.94
CA PRO A 281 -13.84 -10.03 -14.53
C PRO A 281 -14.76 -9.32 -13.51
N GLU A 282 -15.27 -10.03 -12.51
CA GLU A 282 -16.14 -9.44 -11.48
C GLU A 282 -15.35 -8.50 -10.54
N LYS A 283 -14.16 -8.92 -10.11
CA LYS A 283 -13.27 -8.10 -9.27
C LYS A 283 -12.77 -6.89 -10.06
N LEU A 284 -12.41 -7.10 -11.33
CA LEU A 284 -12.00 -6.03 -12.23
C LEU A 284 -13.10 -4.97 -12.35
N ARG A 285 -14.35 -5.38 -12.60
CA ARG A 285 -15.50 -4.46 -12.66
C ARG A 285 -15.66 -3.68 -11.35
N ALA A 286 -15.65 -4.35 -10.21
CA ALA A 286 -15.83 -3.71 -8.91
C ALA A 286 -14.67 -2.72 -8.58
N VAL A 287 -13.43 -3.07 -8.94
CA VAL A 287 -12.26 -2.20 -8.75
C VAL A 287 -12.32 -0.99 -9.67
N LEU A 288 -12.70 -1.16 -10.95
CA LEU A 288 -12.86 -0.04 -11.88
C LEU A 288 -13.96 0.93 -11.42
N GLN A 289 -15.10 0.42 -10.98
CA GLN A 289 -16.18 1.24 -10.41
C GLN A 289 -15.69 2.09 -9.25
N ARG A 290 -14.95 1.46 -8.31
CA ARG A 290 -14.35 2.16 -7.16
C ARG A 290 -13.36 3.23 -7.61
N ILE A 291 -12.49 2.94 -8.59
CA ILE A 291 -11.53 3.92 -9.14
C ILE A 291 -12.26 5.15 -9.68
N ILE A 292 -13.30 4.95 -10.50
CA ILE A 292 -14.07 6.04 -11.11
C ILE A 292 -14.80 6.86 -10.04
N CYS A 293 -15.40 6.21 -9.04
CA CYS A 293 -16.07 6.90 -7.94
C CYS A 293 -15.08 7.78 -7.14
N PHE A 294 -13.92 7.22 -6.76
CA PHE A 294 -12.95 7.95 -5.92
C PHE A 294 -12.22 9.07 -6.66
N ILE A 295 -11.98 8.96 -7.98
CA ILE A 295 -11.36 10.05 -8.74
C ILE A 295 -12.31 11.25 -8.90
N ILE A 296 -13.62 11.00 -8.95
CA ILE A 296 -14.65 12.05 -9.03
C ILE A 296 -14.83 12.74 -7.68
N LEU A 297 -14.74 11.99 -6.58
CA LEU A 297 -14.83 12.53 -5.22
C LEU A 297 -13.61 13.39 -4.84
N ALA A 298 -12.44 13.14 -5.46
CA ALA A 298 -11.23 13.88 -5.18
C ALA A 298 -11.38 15.38 -5.55
N PRO A 299 -10.85 16.31 -4.73
CA PRO A 299 -10.79 17.72 -5.08
C PRO A 299 -10.00 17.92 -6.38
N HIS A 300 -10.37 18.94 -7.15
CA HIS A 300 -9.66 19.22 -8.39
C HIS A 300 -8.27 19.78 -8.11
N ASP A 301 -7.30 19.00 -8.50
CA ASP A 301 -5.90 19.33 -8.51
C ASP A 301 -5.29 18.89 -9.86
N ASN A 302 -4.09 19.34 -10.16
CA ASN A 302 -3.39 18.96 -11.39
C ASN A 302 -3.20 17.44 -11.47
N GLU A 303 -2.92 16.78 -10.33
CA GLU A 303 -2.82 15.33 -10.25
C GLU A 303 -4.16 14.64 -10.54
N GLN A 304 -5.26 15.17 -9.99
CA GLN A 304 -6.61 14.65 -10.21
C GLN A 304 -6.98 14.75 -11.69
N HIS A 305 -6.72 15.90 -12.32
CA HIS A 305 -7.02 16.13 -13.74
C HIS A 305 -6.21 15.18 -14.65
N ASP A 306 -4.90 15.02 -14.42
CA ASP A 306 -4.08 14.07 -15.19
C ASP A 306 -4.55 12.61 -14.99
N LEU A 307 -4.82 12.20 -13.75
CA LEU A 307 -5.33 10.86 -13.47
C LEU A 307 -6.69 10.60 -14.12
N LEU A 308 -7.60 11.57 -14.08
CA LEU A 308 -8.93 11.48 -14.68
C LEU A 308 -8.84 11.26 -16.20
N HIS A 309 -7.98 11.99 -16.91
CA HIS A 309 -7.75 11.77 -18.35
C HIS A 309 -7.06 10.45 -18.65
N ARG A 310 -6.14 9.99 -17.80
CA ARG A 310 -5.50 8.67 -17.94
C ARG A 310 -6.50 7.53 -17.77
N ILE A 311 -7.38 7.63 -16.77
CA ILE A 311 -8.44 6.66 -16.54
C ILE A 311 -9.39 6.69 -17.72
N HIS A 312 -9.83 7.87 -18.19
CA HIS A 312 -10.76 7.98 -19.32
C HIS A 312 -10.22 7.32 -20.61
N LYS A 313 -8.91 7.41 -20.87
CA LYS A 313 -8.25 6.75 -22.01
C LYS A 313 -8.12 5.24 -21.89
N ASP A 314 -8.34 4.67 -20.70
CA ASP A 314 -8.22 3.22 -20.49
C ASP A 314 -9.36 2.48 -21.19
N THR A 315 -9.01 1.55 -22.08
CA THR A 315 -9.94 0.70 -22.83
C THR A 315 -10.81 -0.18 -21.94
N ARG A 316 -10.36 -0.49 -20.71
CA ARG A 316 -11.08 -1.35 -19.77
C ARG A 316 -12.39 -0.73 -19.26
N ASN A 317 -12.54 0.59 -19.37
CA ASN A 317 -13.78 1.29 -18.99
C ASN A 317 -14.99 0.88 -19.82
N ALA A 318 -14.80 0.26 -21.00
CA ALA A 318 -15.91 -0.27 -21.79
C ALA A 318 -16.74 -1.33 -21.04
N MET A 319 -16.16 -1.99 -20.02
CA MET A 319 -16.88 -2.96 -19.18
C MET A 319 -17.90 -2.31 -18.25
N VAL A 320 -17.78 -1.01 -17.99
CA VAL A 320 -18.62 -0.28 -17.03
C VAL A 320 -19.17 1.00 -17.68
N PRO A 321 -20.18 0.87 -18.56
CA PRO A 321 -20.63 1.97 -19.41
C PRO A 321 -21.23 3.15 -18.63
N GLN A 322 -21.94 2.89 -17.53
CA GLN A 322 -22.59 3.95 -16.73
C GLN A 322 -21.56 4.81 -15.99
N ASP A 323 -20.56 4.18 -15.34
CA ASP A 323 -19.49 4.93 -14.67
C ASP A 323 -18.57 5.63 -15.68
N ALA A 324 -18.35 5.04 -16.86
CA ALA A 324 -17.60 5.68 -17.93
C ALA A 324 -18.32 6.93 -18.49
N GLU A 325 -19.66 6.91 -18.56
CA GLU A 325 -20.46 8.08 -18.92
C GLU A 325 -20.34 9.17 -17.86
N LEU A 326 -20.42 8.82 -16.57
CA LEU A 326 -20.19 9.76 -15.48
C LEU A 326 -18.79 10.39 -15.58
N LEU A 327 -17.75 9.57 -15.80
CA LEU A 327 -16.39 10.05 -16.00
C LEU A 327 -16.29 11.01 -17.20
N LYS A 328 -16.97 10.69 -18.31
CA LYS A 328 -17.02 11.54 -19.50
C LYS A 328 -17.63 12.91 -19.17
N LEU A 329 -18.71 12.96 -18.39
CA LEU A 329 -19.33 14.22 -18.00
C LEU A 329 -18.37 15.14 -17.21
N PHE A 330 -17.50 14.57 -16.37
CA PHE A 330 -16.45 15.35 -15.68
C PHE A 330 -15.25 15.71 -16.57
N THR A 331 -14.96 14.94 -17.63
CA THR A 331 -13.90 15.29 -18.60
C THR A 331 -14.28 16.47 -19.49
N VAL A 332 -15.58 16.59 -19.82
CA VAL A 332 -16.09 17.63 -20.73
C VAL A 332 -16.35 18.91 -19.92
N HIS A 333 -15.98 20.06 -20.49
CA HIS A 333 -16.26 21.37 -19.88
C HIS A 333 -17.71 21.81 -20.15
N GLU A 334 -18.67 20.99 -19.75
CA GLU A 334 -20.11 21.26 -19.84
C GLU A 334 -20.73 21.32 -18.44
N LEU A 335 -21.81 22.09 -18.31
CA LEU A 335 -22.54 22.20 -17.05
C LEU A 335 -23.39 20.95 -16.81
N MET A 336 -23.36 20.44 -15.58
CA MET A 336 -24.16 19.30 -15.14
C MET A 336 -25.17 19.73 -14.09
N ARG A 337 -26.45 19.42 -14.27
CA ARG A 337 -27.45 19.66 -13.23
C ARG A 337 -27.41 18.55 -12.20
N TRP A 338 -27.21 18.90 -10.93
CA TRP A 338 -27.15 17.94 -9.83
C TRP A 338 -28.41 17.04 -9.74
N PRO A 339 -29.65 17.55 -9.89
CA PRO A 339 -30.83 16.70 -9.84
C PRO A 339 -30.89 15.64 -10.95
N GLU A 340 -30.33 15.92 -12.12
CA GLU A 340 -30.28 14.97 -13.24
C GLU A 340 -29.22 13.90 -12.99
N VAL A 341 -28.03 14.30 -12.52
CA VAL A 341 -26.95 13.37 -12.14
C VAL A 341 -27.42 12.42 -11.03
N SER A 342 -28.10 12.95 -10.02
CA SER A 342 -28.64 12.17 -8.89
C SER A 342 -29.70 11.14 -9.34
N LYS A 343 -30.56 11.48 -10.31
CA LYS A 343 -31.58 10.55 -10.82
C LYS A 343 -30.98 9.43 -11.68
N VAL A 344 -30.06 9.77 -12.58
CA VAL A 344 -29.49 8.83 -13.55
C VAL A 344 -28.50 7.89 -12.88
N PHE A 345 -27.54 8.46 -12.13
CA PHE A 345 -26.45 7.70 -11.54
C PHE A 345 -26.75 7.25 -10.11
N GLY A 346 -27.66 7.90 -9.39
CA GLY A 346 -27.96 7.56 -8.00
C GLY A 346 -28.40 6.12 -7.81
N LEU A 347 -29.24 5.56 -8.71
CA LEU A 347 -29.65 4.15 -8.62
C LEU A 347 -28.47 3.18 -8.77
N HIS A 348 -27.47 3.51 -9.59
CA HIS A 348 -26.29 2.68 -9.78
C HIS A 348 -25.28 2.85 -8.64
N LEU A 349 -25.03 4.09 -8.23
CA LEU A 349 -24.08 4.41 -7.17
C LEU A 349 -24.54 3.90 -5.80
N LEU A 350 -25.86 3.94 -5.52
CA LEU A 350 -26.46 3.39 -4.31
C LEU A 350 -26.51 1.85 -4.30
N SER A 351 -26.39 1.21 -5.47
CA SER A 351 -26.23 -0.25 -5.52
C SER A 351 -24.82 -0.69 -5.12
N THR A 352 -23.88 0.25 -4.99
CA THR A 352 -22.49 -0.01 -4.68
C THR A 352 -22.19 0.35 -3.22
N ASP A 353 -21.38 -0.45 -2.52
CA ASP A 353 -20.98 -0.29 -1.10
C ASP A 353 -20.31 1.07 -0.73
N ILE A 354 -20.20 2.00 -1.68
CA ILE A 354 -19.44 3.24 -1.54
C ILE A 354 -20.33 4.38 -1.05
N PHE A 355 -21.61 4.40 -1.43
CA PHE A 355 -22.52 5.53 -1.23
C PHE A 355 -23.80 5.10 -0.54
N ASP A 356 -24.17 5.83 0.51
CA ASP A 356 -25.48 5.72 1.14
C ASP A 356 -26.28 7.01 0.89
N SER A 357 -27.56 6.84 0.57
CA SER A 357 -28.47 7.96 0.36
C SER A 357 -28.82 8.68 1.67
N ALA A 358 -28.76 7.95 2.79
CA ALA A 358 -29.13 8.40 4.12
C ALA A 358 -28.10 7.93 5.15
N LYS A 359 -27.95 8.69 6.23
CA LYS A 359 -27.10 8.27 7.36
C LYS A 359 -27.59 6.91 7.91
N GLY A 360 -26.71 5.90 7.89
CA GLY A 360 -26.93 4.62 8.56
C GLY A 360 -27.63 3.52 7.77
N GLN A 361 -27.58 3.52 6.43
CA GLN A 361 -28.06 2.38 5.63
C GLN A 361 -27.01 1.26 5.47
N SER A 362 -25.73 1.62 5.48
CA SER A 362 -24.59 0.70 5.48
C SER A 362 -23.73 0.90 6.73
N GLY A 363 -22.89 -0.09 7.08
CA GLY A 363 -22.01 -0.02 8.25
C GLY A 363 -20.90 1.05 8.19
N ASP A 364 -20.79 1.79 7.08
CA ASP A 364 -19.84 2.88 6.88
C ASP A 364 -20.51 4.24 7.18
N ASP A 365 -20.25 4.83 8.35
CA ASP A 365 -20.75 6.17 8.72
C ASP A 365 -20.41 7.28 7.69
N LYS A 366 -19.35 7.07 6.90
CA LYS A 366 -18.83 7.99 5.89
C LYS A 366 -19.48 7.87 4.51
N ALA A 367 -20.31 6.85 4.29
CA ALA A 367 -20.95 6.66 2.99
C ALA A 367 -21.87 7.84 2.62
N PHE A 368 -22.53 8.43 3.63
CA PHE A 368 -23.33 9.64 3.46
C PHE A 368 -22.49 10.90 3.22
N GLU A 369 -21.34 11.03 3.88
CA GLU A 369 -20.40 12.14 3.64
C GLU A 369 -19.89 12.11 2.20
N ARG A 370 -19.56 10.93 1.67
CA ARG A 370 -19.14 10.76 0.27
C ARG A 370 -20.23 11.22 -0.71
N TRP A 371 -21.51 11.00 -0.39
CA TRP A 371 -22.61 11.50 -1.22
C TRP A 371 -22.70 13.03 -1.21
N GLN A 372 -22.48 13.67 -0.05
CA GLN A 372 -22.41 15.12 0.06
C GLN A 372 -21.18 15.69 -0.65
N ASP A 373 -20.05 15.01 -0.57
CA ASP A 373 -18.83 15.37 -1.29
C ASP A 373 -19.04 15.29 -2.79
N LEU A 374 -19.74 14.27 -3.30
CA LEU A 374 -20.09 14.18 -4.72
C LEU A 374 -20.91 15.39 -5.17
N ARG A 375 -21.93 15.78 -4.39
CA ARG A 375 -22.71 17.01 -4.65
C ARG A 375 -21.81 18.24 -4.70
N LYS A 376 -20.90 18.37 -3.73
CA LYS A 376 -19.93 19.46 -3.68
C LYS A 376 -19.07 19.49 -4.95
N ARG A 377 -18.50 18.35 -5.38
CA ARG A 377 -17.65 18.27 -6.59
C ARG A 377 -18.37 18.62 -7.88
N VAL A 378 -19.64 18.25 -8.02
CA VAL A 378 -20.46 18.65 -9.19
C VAL A 378 -20.64 20.18 -9.23
N ILE A 379 -20.92 20.80 -8.08
CA ILE A 379 -21.04 22.26 -7.96
C ILE A 379 -19.70 22.94 -8.29
N GLU A 380 -18.59 22.44 -7.75
CA GLU A 380 -17.26 22.98 -8.02
C GLU A 380 -16.87 22.89 -9.51
N HIS A 381 -17.21 21.77 -10.17
CA HIS A 381 -17.01 21.61 -11.61
C HIS A 381 -17.81 22.65 -12.39
N ASN A 382 -19.09 22.83 -12.07
CA ASN A 382 -19.94 23.83 -12.72
C ASN A 382 -19.39 25.25 -12.54
N VAL A 383 -18.94 25.62 -11.33
CA VAL A 383 -18.31 26.93 -11.08
C VAL A 383 -17.05 27.10 -11.93
N ARG A 384 -16.21 26.06 -12.06
CA ARG A 384 -15.02 26.10 -12.92
C ARG A 384 -15.37 26.26 -14.40
N VAL A 385 -16.39 25.55 -14.88
CA VAL A 385 -16.89 25.67 -16.25
C VAL A 385 -17.39 27.09 -16.50
N VAL A 386 -18.21 27.64 -15.60
CA VAL A 386 -18.69 29.03 -15.70
C VAL A 386 -17.52 30.02 -15.71
N ALA A 387 -16.52 29.83 -14.86
CA ALA A 387 -15.34 30.71 -14.80
C ALA A 387 -14.49 30.71 -16.08
N LYS A 388 -14.52 29.62 -16.87
CA LYS A 388 -13.81 29.55 -18.17
C LYS A 388 -14.55 30.31 -19.27
N TYR A 389 -15.89 30.24 -19.30
CA TYR A 389 -16.68 30.80 -20.40
C TYR A 389 -17.25 32.19 -20.13
N TYR A 390 -17.54 32.54 -18.87
CA TYR A 390 -18.16 33.81 -18.49
C TYR A 390 -17.13 34.75 -17.86
N THR A 391 -17.07 36.00 -18.32
CA THR A 391 -16.27 37.06 -17.68
C THR A 391 -17.03 37.70 -16.51
N ARG A 392 -18.32 37.97 -16.71
CA ARG A 392 -19.27 38.51 -15.73
C ARG A 392 -20.59 37.75 -15.84
N ILE A 393 -21.17 37.39 -14.70
CA ILE A 393 -22.49 36.72 -14.63
C ILE A 393 -23.33 37.34 -13.51
N GLN A 394 -24.64 37.45 -13.73
CA GLN A 394 -25.58 37.88 -12.68
C GLN A 394 -25.80 36.73 -11.68
N MET A 395 -25.92 37.07 -10.40
CA MET A 395 -26.11 36.08 -9.33
C MET A 395 -27.36 35.22 -9.53
N GLY A 396 -28.49 35.84 -9.94
CA GLY A 396 -29.73 35.10 -10.20
C GLY A 396 -29.64 34.10 -11.36
N ARG A 397 -28.76 34.33 -12.33
CA ARG A 397 -28.48 33.33 -13.39
C ARG A 397 -27.56 32.23 -12.88
N LEU A 398 -26.59 32.57 -12.02
CA LEU A 398 -25.65 31.62 -11.45
C LEU A 398 -26.34 30.63 -10.50
N THR A 399 -27.25 31.10 -9.64
CA THR A 399 -28.07 30.24 -8.76
C THR A 399 -28.93 29.27 -9.56
N GLN A 400 -29.52 29.72 -10.67
CA GLN A 400 -30.28 28.86 -11.59
C GLN A 400 -29.42 27.78 -12.27
N LEU A 401 -28.15 28.07 -12.57
CA LEU A 401 -27.25 27.09 -13.20
C LEU A 401 -26.71 26.07 -12.20
N LEU A 402 -26.56 26.45 -10.92
CA LEU A 402 -26.03 25.59 -9.87
C LEU A 402 -27.11 24.83 -9.10
N ASP A 403 -28.39 25.20 -9.24
CA ASP A 403 -29.51 24.69 -8.44
C ASP A 403 -29.30 24.90 -6.92
N LEU A 404 -28.81 26.09 -6.53
CA LEU A 404 -28.49 26.47 -5.14
C LEU A 404 -29.16 27.78 -4.74
N SER A 405 -29.28 28.03 -3.43
CA SER A 405 -29.68 29.34 -2.91
C SER A 405 -28.58 30.39 -3.11
N GLU A 406 -28.93 31.68 -3.02
CA GLU A 406 -27.95 32.78 -3.11
C GLU A 406 -26.87 32.66 -2.03
N ASP A 407 -27.26 32.38 -0.78
CA ASP A 407 -26.33 32.23 0.35
C ASP A 407 -25.38 31.04 0.19
N GLU A 408 -25.89 29.88 -0.24
CA GLU A 408 -25.06 28.70 -0.50
C GLU A 408 -24.08 28.96 -1.65
N THR A 409 -24.56 29.61 -2.71
CA THR A 409 -23.74 29.95 -3.88
C THR A 409 -22.57 30.85 -3.49
N GLU A 410 -22.81 31.88 -2.67
CA GLU A 410 -21.74 32.74 -2.15
C GLU A 410 -20.74 31.97 -1.30
N LYS A 411 -21.22 31.10 -0.40
CA LYS A 411 -20.36 30.27 0.44
C LYS A 411 -19.43 29.39 -0.41
N TYR A 412 -19.96 28.64 -1.39
CA TYR A 412 -19.13 27.77 -2.23
C TYR A 412 -18.13 28.54 -3.09
N ILE A 413 -18.51 29.70 -3.64
CA ILE A 413 -17.57 30.55 -4.38
C ILE A 413 -16.47 31.06 -3.46
N SER A 414 -16.80 31.50 -2.25
CA SER A 414 -15.80 31.97 -1.28
C SER A 414 -14.81 30.88 -0.85
N GLU A 415 -15.27 29.64 -0.66
CA GLU A 415 -14.42 28.48 -0.38
C GLU A 415 -13.46 28.22 -1.56
N LEU A 416 -13.97 28.24 -2.80
CA LEU A 416 -13.17 28.00 -4.01
C LEU A 416 -12.13 29.09 -4.27
N VAL A 417 -12.46 30.36 -4.00
CA VAL A 417 -11.53 31.49 -4.10
C VAL A 417 -10.45 31.40 -3.04
N THR A 418 -10.81 31.02 -1.81
CA THR A 418 -9.85 30.81 -0.70
C THR A 418 -8.88 29.67 -1.03
N ALA A 419 -9.39 28.59 -1.65
CA ALA A 419 -8.61 27.47 -2.14
C ALA A 419 -7.77 27.79 -3.39
N LYS A 420 -7.84 29.01 -3.93
CA LYS A 420 -7.14 29.47 -5.16
C LYS A 420 -7.44 28.65 -6.42
N THR A 421 -8.53 27.90 -6.42
CA THR A 421 -8.93 27.07 -7.58
C THR A 421 -9.52 27.91 -8.71
N VAL A 422 -10.25 28.97 -8.36
CA VAL A 422 -10.90 29.90 -9.29
C VAL A 422 -10.70 31.33 -8.77
N TYR A 423 -10.47 32.27 -9.68
CA TYR A 423 -10.51 33.69 -9.35
C TYR A 423 -11.94 34.20 -9.57
N ALA A 424 -12.57 34.74 -8.54
CA ALA A 424 -13.88 35.37 -8.62
C ALA A 424 -13.95 36.57 -7.68
N LYS A 425 -14.65 37.63 -8.10
CA LYS A 425 -15.04 38.77 -7.26
C LYS A 425 -16.56 38.89 -7.26
N ILE A 426 -17.15 38.92 -6.07
CA ILE A 426 -18.60 39.05 -5.86
C ILE A 426 -18.90 40.50 -5.49
N ASP A 427 -19.74 41.16 -6.30
CA ASP A 427 -20.36 42.44 -5.98
C ASP A 427 -21.77 42.16 -5.42
N ARG A 428 -21.89 42.17 -4.09
CA ARG A 428 -23.15 41.84 -3.39
C ARG A 428 -24.27 42.84 -3.71
N PRO A 429 -24.08 44.18 -3.62
CA PRO A 429 -25.12 45.13 -4.00
C PRO A 429 -25.54 45.03 -5.47
N ALA A 430 -24.59 44.89 -6.39
CA ALA A 430 -24.91 44.82 -7.82
C ALA A 430 -25.42 43.43 -8.28
N ARG A 431 -25.29 42.41 -7.43
CA ARG A 431 -25.58 41.00 -7.74
C ARG A 431 -24.82 40.49 -8.97
N ILE A 432 -23.56 40.88 -9.11
CA ILE A 432 -22.70 40.47 -10.24
C ILE A 432 -21.46 39.74 -9.72
N VAL A 433 -21.14 38.59 -10.33
CA VAL A 433 -19.90 37.85 -10.11
C VAL A 433 -18.99 38.02 -11.32
N SER A 434 -17.77 38.50 -11.10
CA SER A 434 -16.74 38.66 -12.13
C SER A 434 -15.66 37.60 -11.97
N PHE A 435 -15.47 36.76 -12.99
CA PHE A 435 -14.38 35.76 -13.05
C PHE A 435 -13.13 36.29 -13.77
N ALA A 436 -13.22 37.48 -14.39
CA ALA A 436 -12.09 38.11 -15.05
C ALA A 436 -11.02 38.56 -14.03
N LYS A 437 -9.79 38.07 -14.19
CA LYS A 437 -8.62 38.59 -13.47
C LYS A 437 -8.40 40.07 -13.81
N PRO A 438 -7.96 40.90 -12.85
CA PRO A 438 -7.57 42.28 -13.16
C PRO A 438 -6.40 42.19 -14.15
N ARG A 439 -6.50 42.97 -15.23
CA ARG A 439 -5.46 43.07 -16.25
C ARG A 439 -4.79 44.42 -16.10
N ASP A 440 -3.47 44.41 -16.03
CA ASP A 440 -2.70 45.65 -16.06
C ASP A 440 -2.52 46.12 -17.51
N ALA A 441 -2.14 47.38 -17.70
CA ALA A 441 -1.89 47.92 -19.05
C ALA A 441 -0.83 47.10 -19.81
N ASP A 442 0.16 46.59 -19.08
CA ASP A 442 1.21 45.72 -19.61
C ASP A 442 0.65 44.39 -20.12
N ASP A 443 -0.32 43.77 -19.42
CA ASP A 443 -0.94 42.51 -19.87
C ASP A 443 -1.66 42.69 -21.21
N ILE A 444 -2.37 43.81 -21.36
CA ILE A 444 -3.09 44.16 -22.60
C ILE A 444 -2.11 44.39 -23.74
N LEU A 445 -1.03 45.14 -23.48
CA LEU A 445 0.02 45.38 -24.47
C LEU A 445 0.75 44.10 -24.86
N ASN A 446 0.98 43.19 -23.90
CA ASN A 446 1.59 41.89 -24.15
C ASN A 446 0.69 40.98 -24.99
N GLU A 447 -0.61 40.90 -24.67
CA GLU A 447 -1.60 40.14 -25.45
C GLU A 447 -1.72 40.71 -26.88
N TRP A 448 -1.76 42.04 -27.02
CA TRP A 448 -1.80 42.70 -28.32
C TRP A 448 -0.51 42.47 -29.13
N SER A 449 0.65 42.58 -28.51
CA SER A 449 1.95 42.28 -29.12
C SER A 449 2.05 40.81 -29.57
N PHE A 450 1.55 39.89 -28.75
CA PHE A 450 1.46 38.47 -29.11
C PHE A 450 0.52 38.24 -30.30
N ASN A 451 -0.65 38.85 -30.31
CA ASN A 451 -1.60 38.76 -31.42
C ASN A 451 -1.02 39.35 -32.71
N MET A 452 -0.29 40.46 -32.63
CA MET A 452 0.40 41.05 -33.78
C MET A 452 1.51 40.14 -34.32
N LYS A 453 2.33 39.54 -33.44
CA LYS A 453 3.34 38.54 -33.83
C LYS A 453 2.68 37.32 -34.50
N SER A 454 1.58 36.82 -33.94
CA SER A 454 0.82 35.70 -34.50
C SER A 454 0.25 36.05 -35.88
N LEU A 455 -0.30 37.25 -36.05
CA LEU A 455 -0.82 37.75 -37.32
C LEU A 455 0.28 37.85 -38.38
N LEU A 456 1.44 38.40 -38.03
CA LEU A 456 2.59 38.47 -38.95
C LEU A 456 3.10 37.07 -39.34
N GLY A 457 3.19 36.15 -38.38
CA GLY A 457 3.55 34.76 -38.67
C GLY A 457 2.52 34.02 -39.55
N LEU A 458 1.23 34.33 -39.39
CA LEU A 458 0.18 33.81 -40.28
C LEU A 458 0.29 34.42 -41.68
N LEU A 459 0.60 35.72 -41.81
CA LEU A 459 0.80 36.38 -43.11
C LEU A 459 1.99 35.81 -43.87
N GLU A 460 3.13 35.60 -43.21
CA GLU A 460 4.32 34.96 -43.81
C GLU A 460 4.00 33.53 -44.26
N ARG A 461 3.26 32.76 -43.44
CA ARG A 461 2.82 31.42 -43.82
C ARG A 461 1.88 31.44 -45.03
N ILE A 462 0.99 32.43 -45.12
CA ILE A 462 0.10 32.62 -46.27
C ILE A 462 0.93 32.97 -47.52
N ASP A 463 1.91 33.85 -47.42
CA ASP A 463 2.80 34.22 -48.54
C ASP A 463 3.56 33.01 -49.09
N HIS A 464 4.13 32.17 -48.22
CA HIS A 464 4.76 30.91 -48.63
C HIS A 464 3.78 29.94 -49.29
N LEU A 465 2.54 29.83 -48.78
CA LEU A 465 1.50 29.00 -49.38
C LEU A 465 1.08 29.53 -50.76
N ILE A 466 0.92 30.84 -50.93
CA ILE A 466 0.62 31.48 -52.21
C ILE A 466 1.76 31.24 -53.20
N THR A 467 3.01 31.42 -52.78
CA THR A 467 4.19 31.18 -53.63
C THR A 467 4.26 29.73 -54.09
N LYS A 468 3.97 28.78 -53.18
CA LYS A 468 3.90 27.35 -53.50
C LYS A 468 2.76 27.04 -54.48
N GLU A 469 1.57 27.61 -54.27
CA GLU A 469 0.44 27.45 -55.20
C GLU A 469 0.73 28.07 -56.57
N GLU A 470 1.36 29.25 -56.62
CA GLU A 470 1.74 29.89 -57.88
C GLU A 470 2.74 29.04 -58.66
N MET A 471 3.72 28.43 -57.99
CA MET A 471 4.64 27.47 -58.60
C MET A 471 3.89 26.24 -59.14
N MET A 472 2.93 25.69 -58.38
CA MET A 472 2.13 24.55 -58.83
C MET A 472 1.22 24.90 -60.01
N ALA A 473 0.60 26.09 -60.01
CA ALA A 473 -0.24 26.58 -61.10
C ALA A 473 0.57 26.83 -62.39
N ARG A 474 1.84 27.24 -62.27
CA ARG A 474 2.76 27.37 -63.41
C ARG A 474 3.23 26.02 -63.97
N ILE A 475 3.33 24.99 -63.14
CA ILE A 475 3.71 23.63 -63.57
C ILE A 475 2.51 22.91 -64.21
N GLN A 476 1.28 23.19 -63.77
CA GLN A 476 0.09 22.60 -64.37
C GLN A 476 -0.05 23.00 -65.86
N PRO A 477 0.08 22.04 -66.79
CA PRO A 477 -0.11 22.31 -68.20
C PRO A 477 -1.62 22.47 -68.46
N GLY A 478 -2.11 23.70 -68.47
CA GLY A 478 -3.53 23.97 -68.72
C GLY A 478 -3.97 25.42 -68.70
N VAL A 479 -3.23 26.34 -68.07
CA VAL A 479 -3.64 27.74 -67.96
C VAL A 479 -2.92 28.61 -68.99
N LYS A 480 -3.50 28.73 -70.19
CA LYS A 480 -3.08 29.75 -71.17
C LYS A 480 -3.34 31.15 -70.60
N PRO A 481 -2.35 32.06 -70.57
CA PRO A 481 -2.58 33.43 -70.14
C PRO A 481 -3.42 34.16 -71.20
N LYS A 482 -4.62 34.63 -70.84
CA LYS A 482 -5.33 35.65 -71.63
C LYS A 482 -4.55 36.96 -71.55
N LYS A 483 -3.60 37.14 -72.48
CA LYS A 483 -3.01 38.45 -72.77
C LYS A 483 -4.13 39.42 -73.18
N GLY A 484 -4.15 40.57 -72.52
CA GLY A 484 -5.17 41.60 -72.67
C GLY A 484 -5.30 42.16 -74.09
N LYS A 485 -6.52 42.59 -74.39
CA LYS A 485 -6.77 43.72 -75.28
C LYS A 485 -7.42 44.79 -74.40
N GLN A 486 -6.63 45.81 -74.05
CA GLN A 486 -7.14 47.12 -73.68
C GLN A 486 -7.93 47.66 -74.88
N SER A 487 -9.19 48.02 -74.68
CA SER A 487 -9.85 49.05 -75.50
C SER A 487 -10.12 50.24 -74.60
N LYS A 488 -9.42 51.33 -74.91
CA LYS A 488 -9.54 52.66 -74.32
C LYS A 488 -11.00 53.09 -74.17
N ARG A 489 -11.38 53.51 -72.97
CA ARG A 489 -11.91 54.84 -72.72
C ARG A 489 -11.45 55.31 -71.36
#